data_AF-A0AA88HJ88-F1
#
_entry.id   AF-A0AA88HJ88-F1
#
_cell.length_a   1.000
_cell.length_b   1.000
_cell.length_c   1.000
_cell.angle_alpha   90.00
_cell.angle_beta   90.00
_cell.angle_gamma   90.00
#
_symmetry.space_group_name_H-M   'P 1'
#
loop_
_entity.id
_entity.type
_entity.pdbx_description
1 polymer ?
#
loop_
_entity_poly.entity_id
_entity_poly.type
_entity_poly.pdbx_seq_one_letter_code
_entity_poly.pdbx_strand_id
1 'polypeptide(L)'
;MPSPQSKEELQTLLGMLNFLSKYIPKLSSKNKPLRDLTKASDFRWETNHEASMKEIKSCISENLAFFNHKCKVVKLKVDASKHGLGLGP
;
A
#
# COMPACT_ATOMS: atom_id res chain seq x y z
N MET A 1 -6.38 -3.38 -7.55
CA MET A 1 -5.07 -2.71 -7.61
C MET A 1 -4.16 -3.58 -8.47
N PRO A 2 -3.65 -3.09 -9.60
CA PRO A 2 -2.69 -3.84 -10.42
C PRO A 2 -1.45 -4.19 -9.59
N SER A 3 -0.81 -5.31 -9.93
CA SER A 3 0.49 -5.68 -9.37
C SER A 3 1.53 -4.67 -9.86
N PRO A 4 2.43 -4.18 -8.99
CA PRO A 4 3.39 -3.15 -9.38
C PRO A 4 4.30 -3.69 -10.50
N GLN A 5 4.36 -2.97 -11.62
CA GLN A 5 5.16 -3.38 -12.78
C GLN A 5 6.56 -2.77 -12.76
N SER A 6 6.80 -1.81 -11.86
CA SER A 6 8.06 -1.08 -11.75
C SER A 6 8.52 -0.95 -10.29
N LYS A 7 9.84 -0.79 -10.10
CA LYS A 7 10.45 -0.53 -8.78
C LYS A 7 9.85 0.71 -8.11
N GLU A 8 9.55 1.75 -8.89
CA GLU A 8 8.97 3.01 -8.39
C GLU A 8 7.58 2.81 -7.78
N GLU A 9 6.71 2.03 -8.44
CA GLU A 9 5.41 1.66 -7.90
C GLU A 9 5.55 0.85 -6.62
N LEU A 10 6.48 -0.11 -6.60
CA LEU A 10 6.75 -0.91 -5.42
C LEU A 10 7.29 -0.07 -4.26
N GLN A 11 8.18 0.89 -4.52
CA GLN A 11 8.70 1.83 -3.51
C GLN A 11 7.61 2.73 -2.95
N THR A 12 6.74 3.28 -3.81
CA THR A 12 5.58 4.07 -3.37
C THR A 12 4.68 3.26 -2.46
N LEU A 13 4.41 2.01 -2.84
CA LEU A 13 3.59 1.10 -2.06
C LEU A 13 4.26 0.72 -0.74
N LEU A 14 5.56 0.43 -0.73
CA LEU A 14 6.34 0.22 0.50
C LEU A 14 6.34 1.45 1.41
N GLY A 15 6.37 2.67 0.85
CA GLY A 15 6.21 3.91 1.60
C GLY A 15 4.87 3.98 2.33
N MET A 16 3.77 3.68 1.64
CA MET A 16 2.44 3.57 2.25
C MET A 16 2.39 2.47 3.33
N LEU A 17 2.98 1.31 3.06
CA LEU A 17 3.07 0.21 4.04
C LEU A 17 3.83 0.66 5.29
N ASN A 18 4.91 1.41 5.12
CA ASN A 18 5.71 1.90 6.24
C ASN A 18 4.90 2.85 7.14
N PHE A 19 4.03 3.68 6.55
CA PHE A 19 3.08 4.48 7.32
C PHE A 19 2.06 3.62 8.09
N LEU A 20 1.64 2.50 7.51
CA LEU A 20 0.73 1.53 8.12
C LEU A 20 1.43 0.53 9.04
N SER A 21 2.76 0.57 9.16
CA SER A 21 3.54 -0.36 9.99
C SER A 21 3.10 -0.39 11.45
N LYS A 22 2.61 0.74 11.97
CA LYS A 22 2.03 0.87 13.32
C LYS A 22 0.72 0.09 13.52
N TYR A 23 0.04 -0.28 12.44
CA TYR A 23 -1.20 -1.06 12.47
C TYR A 23 -0.98 -2.52 12.04
N ILE A 24 0.16 -2.83 11.41
CA ILE A 24 0.46 -4.16 10.87
C ILE A 24 1.59 -4.77 11.71
N PRO A 25 1.27 -5.66 12.68
CA PRO A 25 2.30 -6.34 13.43
C PRO A 25 3.18 -7.18 12.49
N LYS A 26 4.50 -7.11 12.69
CA LYS A 26 5.52 -7.83 11.88
C LYS A 26 5.53 -7.46 10.38
N LEU A 27 5.12 -6.24 10.00
CA LEU A 27 5.21 -5.78 8.61
C LEU A 27 6.61 -5.94 8.01
N SER A 28 7.67 -5.61 8.79
CA SER A 28 9.06 -5.71 8.30
C SER A 28 9.46 -7.14 7.91
N SER A 29 8.84 -8.17 8.50
CA SER A 29 9.09 -9.55 8.09
C SER A 29 8.29 -9.92 6.85
N LYS A 30 7.03 -9.46 6.74
CA LYS A 30 6.15 -9.73 5.59
C LYS A 30 6.58 -8.97 4.33
N ASN A 31 7.07 -7.74 4.47
CA ASN A 31 7.54 -6.93 3.35
C ASN A 31 9.01 -7.17 2.99
N LYS A 32 9.72 -8.04 3.72
CA LYS A 32 11.13 -8.38 3.47
C LYS A 32 11.40 -8.77 2.01
N PRO A 33 10.67 -9.71 1.39
CA PRO A 33 10.90 -10.06 -0.01
C PRO A 33 10.62 -8.90 -0.98
N LEU A 34 9.63 -8.04 -0.67
CA LEU A 34 9.34 -6.84 -1.46
C LEU A 34 10.44 -5.78 -1.34
N ARG A 35 11.00 -5.61 -0.14
CA ARG A 35 12.12 -4.71 0.12
C ARG A 35 13.39 -5.18 -0.58
N ASP A 36 13.62 -6.49 -0.60
CA ASP A 36 14.75 -7.08 -1.32
C ASP A 36 14.60 -6.86 -2.83
N LEU A 37 13.39 -7.06 -3.36
CA LEU A 37 13.06 -6.80 -4.76
C LEU A 37 13.29 -5.33 -5.18
N THR A 38 13.06 -4.36 -4.29
CA THR A 38 13.40 -2.94 -4.58
C THR A 38 14.90 -2.64 -4.64
N LYS A 39 15.74 -3.49 -4.01
CA LYS A 39 17.20 -3.34 -4.02
C LYS A 39 17.86 -4.17 -5.11
N ALA A 40 17.17 -5.18 -5.63
CA ALA A 40 17.66 -6.01 -6.73
C ALA A 40 17.89 -5.17 -7.99
N SER A 41 18.96 -5.49 -8.74
CA SER A 41 19.24 -4.84 -10.03
C SER A 41 18.19 -5.21 -11.08
N ASP A 42 17.79 -6.48 -11.13
CA ASP A 42 16.70 -7.01 -11.95
C ASP A 42 15.38 -6.98 -11.16
N PHE A 43 14.44 -6.14 -11.57
CA PHE A 43 13.09 -6.19 -11.01
C PHE A 43 12.31 -7.34 -11.64
N ARG A 44 12.11 -8.42 -10.90
CA ARG A 44 11.29 -9.55 -11.32
C ARG A 44 10.17 -9.78 -10.33
N TRP A 45 8.95 -9.47 -10.76
CA TRP A 45 7.76 -9.79 -9.99
C TRP A 45 7.50 -11.29 -10.08
N GLU A 46 7.44 -11.97 -8.94
CA GLU A 46 7.29 -13.42 -8.84
C GLU A 46 6.13 -13.76 -7.91
N THR A 47 5.67 -15.00 -7.94
CA THR A 47 4.57 -15.49 -7.08
C THR A 47 4.85 -15.30 -5.59
N ASN A 48 6.11 -15.37 -5.15
CA ASN A 48 6.48 -15.12 -3.76
C ASN A 48 6.27 -13.65 -3.35
N HIS A 49 6.57 -12.72 -4.25
CA HIS A 49 6.33 -11.28 -4.07
C HIS A 49 4.82 -11.00 -4.02
N GLU A 50 4.04 -11.61 -4.91
CA GLU A 50 2.59 -11.46 -4.94
C GLU A 50 1.91 -12.04 -3.70
N ALA A 51 2.33 -13.22 -3.24
CA ALA A 51 1.81 -13.83 -2.01
C ALA A 51 2.07 -12.92 -0.79
N SER A 52 3.29 -12.38 -0.67
CA SER A 52 3.64 -11.44 0.40
C SER A 52 2.81 -10.16 0.34
N MET A 53 2.63 -9.59 -0.86
CA MET A 53 1.79 -8.42 -1.08
C MET A 53 0.32 -8.68 -0.72
N LYS A 54 -0.22 -9.84 -1.09
CA LYS A 54 -1.60 -10.23 -0.81
C LYS A 54 -1.83 -10.42 0.69
N GLU A 55 -0.88 -11.03 1.39
CA GLU A 55 -0.94 -11.20 2.84
C GLU A 55 -0.96 -9.85 3.57
N ILE A 56 -0.08 -8.92 3.16
CA ILE A 56 -0.05 -7.56 3.70
C ILE A 56 -1.37 -6.83 3.44
N LYS A 57 -1.92 -6.93 2.21
CA LYS A 57 -3.22 -6.35 1.86
C LYS A 57 -4.36 -6.94 2.70
N SER A 58 -4.37 -8.24 2.96
CA SER A 58 -5.36 -8.86 3.85
C SER A 58 -5.25 -8.28 5.24
N CYS A 59 -4.04 -8.23 5.80
CA CYS A 59 -3.80 -7.69 7.14
C CYS A 59 -4.21 -6.22 7.26
N ILE A 60 -3.97 -5.43 6.20
CA ILE A 60 -4.44 -4.03 6.12
C ILE A 60 -5.96 -3.96 6.02
N SER A 61 -6.59 -4.75 5.16
CA SER A 61 -8.03 -4.75 4.97
C SER A 61 -8.76 -5.21 6.23
N GLU A 62 -8.22 -6.19 6.95
CA GLU A 62 -8.76 -6.67 8.22
C GLU A 62 -8.61 -5.61 9.31
N ASN A 63 -7.42 -5.01 9.46
CA ASN A 63 -7.21 -3.93 10.44
C ASN A 63 -8.02 -2.67 10.09
N LEU A 64 -8.06 -2.25 8.83
CA LEU A 64 -8.88 -1.12 8.38
C LEU A 64 -10.37 -1.42 8.50
N ALA A 65 -10.84 -2.64 8.25
CA ALA A 65 -12.23 -3.00 8.48
C ALA A 65 -12.57 -2.98 9.97
N PHE A 66 -11.65 -3.46 10.83
CA PHE A 66 -11.79 -3.39 12.28
C PHE A 66 -11.82 -1.94 12.78
N PHE A 67 -10.94 -1.09 12.24
CA PHE A 67 -10.93 0.35 12.50
C PHE A 67 -12.16 1.03 11.91
N ASN A 68 -12.65 0.68 10.72
CA ASN A 68 -13.83 1.27 10.09
C ASN A 68 -15.11 0.90 10.86
N HIS A 69 -15.17 -0.32 11.40
CA HIS A 69 -16.28 -0.75 12.26
C HIS A 69 -16.30 0.01 13.61
N LYS A 70 -15.13 0.35 14.17
CA LYS A 70 -15.02 1.19 15.38
C LYS A 70 -15.03 2.70 15.13
N CYS A 71 -14.60 3.14 13.96
CA CYS A 71 -14.49 4.54 13.55
C CYS A 71 -15.44 4.80 12.37
N LYS A 72 -16.74 4.80 12.63
CA LYS A 72 -17.77 5.39 11.75
C LYS A 72 -17.58 6.89 11.48
N VAL A 73 -16.50 7.52 11.96
CA VAL A 73 -16.21 8.96 11.86
C VAL A 73 -14.77 9.21 11.41
N VAL A 74 -14.24 8.47 10.45
CA VAL A 74 -13.06 8.95 9.72
C VAL A 74 -13.47 9.13 8.28
N LYS A 75 -13.93 10.35 7.99
CA LYS A 75 -13.92 10.94 6.64
C LYS A 75 -12.50 10.80 6.12
N LEU A 76 -12.21 9.70 5.44
CA LEU A 76 -11.11 9.60 4.51
C LEU A 76 -11.42 10.60 3.39
N LYS A 77 -11.05 11.87 3.62
CA LYS A 77 -10.69 12.79 2.55
C LYS A 77 -9.44 12.20 1.91
N VAL A 78 -9.65 11.21 1.05
CA VAL A 78 -8.77 11.03 -0.09
C VAL A 78 -9.08 12.23 -0.96
N ASP A 79 -8.20 13.22 -0.92
CA ASP A 79 -8.16 14.25 -1.96
C ASP A 79 -7.80 13.52 -3.25
N ALA A 80 -8.84 13.01 -3.90
CA ALA A 80 -8.78 12.60 -5.27
C ALA A 80 -8.49 13.87 -6.05
N SER A 81 -7.29 13.94 -6.62
CA SER A 81 -6.94 14.82 -7.73
C SER A 81 -8.17 15.15 -8.57
N LYS A 82 -8.73 16.35 -8.38
CA LYS A 82 -9.65 16.97 -9.33
C LYS A 82 -9.03 18.30 -9.71
N HIS A 83 -8.48 18.30 -10.92
CA HIS A 83 -8.27 19.48 -11.75
C HIS A 83 -9.28 20.58 -11.41
N GLY A 84 -8.82 21.63 -10.74
CA GLY A 84 -9.56 22.86 -10.53
C GLY A 84 -9.39 23.78 -11.73
N LEU A 85 -9.97 23.39 -12.88
CA LEU A 85 -10.29 24.35 -13.94
C LEU A 85 -11.50 25.15 -13.46
N GLY A 86 -11.24 26.25 -12.75
CA GLY A 86 -12.23 27.29 -12.48
C GLY A 86 -12.29 28.25 -13.65
N LEU A 87 -13.26 28.02 -14.54
CA LEU A 87 -13.73 28.96 -15.56
C LEU A 87 -14.64 30.00 -14.92
N GLY A 88 -14.29 31.29 -15.07
CA GLY A 88 -15.20 32.46 -15.10
C GLY A 88 -16.00 32.76 -13.83
N PRO A 89 -16.67 33.93 -13.74
CA PRO A 89 -17.02 34.87 -14.81
C PRO A 89 -16.00 35.98 -15.10
#